data_AF-A0A918H3W0-F1
#
_entry.id   AF-A0A918H3W0-F1
#
_cell.length_a   1.000
_cell.length_b   1.000
_cell.length_c   1.000
_cell.angle_alpha   90.00
_cell.angle_beta   90.00
_cell.angle_gamma   90.00
#
_symmetry.space_group_name_H-M   'P 1'
#
loop_
_entity.id
_entity.type
_entity.pdbx_description
1 polymer ?
#
loop_
_entity_poly.entity_id
_entity_poly.type
_entity_poly.pdbx_seq_one_letter_code
_entity_poly.pdbx_strand_id
1 'polypeptide(L)'
;MRYRDVPGLSGAANAAVRVLERGRLAPGIVSVALSVWSVRVHGTERRWKRWEAEFACSCCGEGWARDKLQEALFMLPPRAAAELRVQVERLDEVLLRRTHHEPMTDPELAWWHRRC
;
A
#
# COMPACT_ATOMS: atom_id res chain seq x y z
N MET A 1 4.10 17.23 -1.15
CA MET A 1 3.93 16.06 -0.27
C MET A 1 4.59 16.33 1.08
N ARG A 2 4.08 15.79 2.19
CA ARG A 2 4.60 16.00 3.56
C ARG A 2 4.83 14.64 4.23
N TYR A 3 5.84 14.52 5.09
CA TYR A 3 6.00 13.33 5.93
C TYR A 3 4.73 13.11 6.76
N ARG A 4 4.31 11.86 6.83
CA ARG A 4 3.13 11.48 7.58
C ARG A 4 3.38 10.10 8.16
N ASP A 5 3.00 9.93 9.41
CA ASP A 5 3.14 8.64 10.05
C ASP A 5 2.19 7.64 9.41
N VAL A 6 2.68 6.41 9.31
CA VAL A 6 1.90 5.27 8.87
C VAL A 6 1.19 4.73 10.11
N PRO A 7 -0.15 4.70 10.12
CA PRO A 7 -0.92 4.18 11.25
C PRO A 7 -0.57 2.72 11.56
N GLY A 8 -0.53 2.36 12.84
CA GLY A 8 -0.26 0.98 13.28
C GLY A 8 1.21 0.58 13.33
N LEU A 9 2.13 1.50 13.00
CA LEU A 9 3.58 1.32 13.16
C LEU A 9 4.09 2.01 14.42
N SER A 10 5.12 1.42 15.03
CA SER A 10 5.85 1.99 16.15
C SER A 10 6.56 3.30 15.74
N GLY A 11 6.93 4.12 16.73
CA GLY A 11 7.69 5.35 16.48
C GLY A 11 9.04 5.08 15.80
N ALA A 12 9.71 3.98 16.17
CA ALA A 12 10.97 3.56 15.56
C ALA A 12 10.78 3.12 14.11
N ALA A 13 9.71 2.39 13.80
CA ALA A 13 9.41 1.98 12.44
C ALA A 13 9.00 3.18 11.57
N ASN A 14 8.21 4.13 12.10
CA ASN A 14 7.91 5.39 11.42
C ASN A 14 9.16 6.23 11.16
N ALA A 15 10.13 6.25 12.08
CA ALA A 15 11.42 6.90 11.84
C ALA A 15 12.18 6.25 10.68
N ALA A 16 12.20 4.91 10.61
CA ALA A 16 12.82 4.18 9.50
C ALA A 16 12.12 4.46 8.16
N VAL A 17 10.78 4.52 8.14
CA VAL A 17 10.01 4.93 6.96
C VAL A 17 10.40 6.34 6.51
N ARG A 18 10.48 7.31 7.42
CA ARG A 18 10.90 8.68 7.09
C ARG A 18 12.32 8.75 6.54
N VAL A 19 13.25 7.93 7.04
CA VAL A 19 14.62 7.82 6.50
C VAL A 19 14.58 7.28 5.07
N LEU A 20 13.82 6.22 4.83
CA LEU A 20 13.63 5.65 3.49
C LEU A 20 13.01 6.66 2.52
N GLU A 21 11.93 7.32 2.94
CA GLU A 21 11.24 8.35 2.15
C GLU A 21 12.13 9.55 1.83
N ARG A 22 13.05 9.93 2.71
CA ARG A 22 14.04 10.97 2.43
C ARG A 22 15.08 10.56 1.40
N GLY A 23 15.51 9.30 1.44
CA GLY A 23 16.66 8.84 0.67
C GLY A 23 16.32 8.26 -0.70
N ARG A 24 15.15 7.62 -0.85
CA ARG A 24 14.86 6.79 -2.02
C ARG A 24 13.44 6.93 -2.57
N LEU A 25 12.51 7.49 -1.80
CA LEU A 25 11.10 7.63 -2.21
C LEU A 25 10.64 9.09 -2.09
N ALA A 26 9.32 9.31 -2.08
CA ALA A 26 8.73 10.62 -1.85
C ALA A 26 8.18 10.75 -0.41
N PRO A 27 8.21 11.94 0.20
CA PRO A 27 7.70 12.16 1.55
C PRO A 27 6.23 11.75 1.72
N GLY A 28 5.94 10.89 2.69
CA GLY A 28 4.61 10.38 3.00
C GLY A 28 4.05 9.36 2.01
N ILE A 29 4.82 8.90 1.02
CA ILE A 29 4.32 7.97 -0.01
C ILE A 29 3.89 6.64 0.59
N VAL A 30 4.54 6.15 1.65
CA VAL A 30 4.19 4.86 2.26
C VAL A 30 2.85 4.97 2.99
N SER A 31 2.62 6.10 3.68
CA SER A 31 1.34 6.41 4.33
C SER A 31 0.21 6.55 3.30
N VAL A 32 0.48 7.22 2.17
CA VAL A 32 -0.48 7.33 1.06
C VAL A 32 -0.80 5.98 0.45
N ALA A 33 0.23 5.18 0.13
CA ALA A 33 0.06 3.85 -0.44
C ALA A 33 -0.77 2.94 0.48
N LEU A 34 -0.50 2.93 1.79
CA LEU A 34 -1.30 2.15 2.74
C LEU A 34 -2.76 2.62 2.78
N SER A 35 -3.00 3.94 2.76
CA SER A 35 -4.36 4.49 2.76
C SER A 35 -5.13 4.13 1.50
N VAL A 36 -4.51 4.30 0.32
CA VAL A 36 -5.12 3.94 -0.97
C VAL A 36 -5.39 2.44 -1.06
N TRP A 37 -4.45 1.62 -0.58
CA TRP A 37 -4.65 0.16 -0.52
C TRP A 37 -5.83 -0.21 0.37
N SER A 38 -5.90 0.38 1.57
CA SER A 38 -7.02 0.17 2.49
C SER A 38 -8.36 0.52 1.84
N VAL A 39 -8.45 1.65 1.13
CA VAL A 39 -9.68 2.04 0.41
C VAL A 39 -10.05 1.04 -0.67
N ARG A 40 -9.08 0.55 -1.44
CA ARG A 40 -9.32 -0.46 -2.48
C ARG A 40 -9.86 -1.76 -1.89
N VAL A 41 -9.18 -2.34 -0.90
CA VAL A 41 -9.56 -3.67 -0.36
C VAL A 41 -10.90 -3.63 0.40
N HIS A 42 -11.22 -2.51 1.04
CA HIS A 42 -12.49 -2.36 1.75
C HIS A 42 -13.65 -1.91 0.83
N GLY A 43 -13.38 -1.52 -0.43
CA GLY A 43 -14.33 -0.78 -1.23
C GLY A 43 -14.67 0.57 -0.59
N THR A 44 -15.17 1.53 -1.37
CA THR A 44 -15.45 2.86 -0.83
C THR A 44 -16.85 3.35 -1.15
N GLU A 45 -17.64 3.55 -0.09
CA GLU A 45 -18.75 4.51 -0.08
C GLU A 45 -18.29 5.90 0.41
N ARG A 46 -17.07 6.01 0.98
CA ARG A 46 -16.53 7.27 1.51
C ARG A 46 -15.95 8.15 0.41
N ARG A 47 -16.04 9.48 0.62
CA ARG A 47 -15.38 10.46 -0.25
C ARG A 47 -13.86 10.37 -0.08
N TRP A 48 -13.14 10.27 -1.20
CA TRP A 48 -11.68 10.31 -1.23
C TRP A 48 -11.16 11.60 -0.62
N LYS A 49 -10.09 11.53 0.18
CA LYS A 49 -9.35 12.73 0.57
C LYS A 49 -8.61 13.26 -0.67
N ARG A 50 -8.43 14.58 -0.77
CA ARG A 50 -7.81 15.24 -1.94
C ARG A 50 -6.46 14.64 -2.35
N TRP A 51 -5.67 14.17 -1.38
CA TRP A 51 -4.35 13.57 -1.60
C TRP A 51 -4.38 12.06 -1.91
N GLU A 52 -5.52 11.39 -1.71
CA GLU A 52 -5.73 10.00 -2.11
C GLU A 52 -6.22 9.95 -3.57
N ALA A 53 -7.04 10.93 -3.96
CA ALA A 53 -7.71 10.99 -5.26
C ALA A 53 -6.75 10.90 -6.47
N GLU A 54 -5.56 11.49 -6.36
CA GLU A 54 -4.53 11.45 -7.41
C GLU A 54 -4.00 10.04 -7.69
N PHE A 55 -4.02 9.16 -6.69
CA PHE A 55 -3.50 7.79 -6.75
C PHE A 55 -4.61 6.74 -6.85
N ALA A 56 -5.86 7.19 -6.89
CA ALA A 56 -7.06 6.37 -6.79
C ALA A 56 -7.78 6.16 -8.13
N CYS A 57 -7.22 6.59 -9.28
CA CYS A 57 -7.88 6.35 -10.55
C CYS A 57 -8.09 4.84 -10.74
N SER A 58 -9.34 4.44 -10.96
CA SER A 58 -9.70 3.07 -11.38
C SER A 58 -9.01 2.67 -12.68
N CYS A 59 -8.59 3.64 -13.50
CA CYS A 59 -7.93 3.47 -14.77
C CYS A 59 -6.40 3.29 -14.71
N CYS A 60 -5.75 3.80 -13.65
CA CYS A 60 -4.27 3.91 -13.60
C CYS A 60 -3.66 3.35 -12.30
N GLY A 61 -4.49 2.93 -11.33
CA GLY A 61 -4.07 2.70 -9.94
C GLY A 61 -4.42 1.32 -9.37
N GLU A 62 -4.88 0.39 -10.20
CA GLU A 62 -5.11 -1.00 -9.79
C GLU A 62 -3.77 -1.60 -9.36
N GLY A 63 -3.55 -1.70 -8.05
CA GLY A 63 -2.34 -2.29 -7.46
C GLY A 63 -1.10 -1.41 -7.35
N TRP A 64 -1.06 -0.17 -7.88
CA TRP A 64 0.07 0.77 -7.66
C TRP A 64 0.40 0.92 -6.16
N ALA A 65 -0.66 1.05 -5.34
CA ALA A 65 -0.52 1.18 -3.89
C ALA A 65 0.18 -0.05 -3.29
N ARG A 66 -0.17 -1.25 -3.76
CA ARG A 66 0.42 -2.49 -3.27
C ARG A 66 1.85 -2.70 -3.78
N ASP A 67 2.15 -2.26 -5.00
CA ASP A 67 3.50 -2.25 -5.56
C ASP A 67 4.41 -1.31 -4.76
N LYS A 68 3.93 -0.11 -4.41
CA LYS A 68 4.69 0.82 -3.56
C LYS A 68 4.91 0.31 -2.14
N LEU A 69 3.93 -0.39 -1.57
CA LEU A 69 4.11 -1.07 -0.30
C LEU A 69 5.13 -2.20 -0.41
N GLN A 70 5.11 -2.96 -1.51
CA GLN A 70 6.10 -4.01 -1.77
C GLN A 70 7.52 -3.43 -1.89
N GLU A 71 7.67 -2.35 -2.65
CA GLU A 71 8.92 -1.61 -2.81
C GLU A 71 9.47 -1.14 -1.45
N ALA A 72 8.60 -0.55 -0.62
CA ALA A 72 8.99 -0.14 0.73
C ALA A 72 9.40 -1.32 1.62
N LEU A 73 8.68 -2.44 1.56
CA LEU A 73 9.01 -3.66 2.31
C LEU A 73 10.38 -4.23 1.96
N PHE A 74 10.81 -4.13 0.70
CA PHE A 74 12.12 -4.58 0.26
C PHE A 74 13.26 -3.68 0.74
N MET A 75 13.01 -2.39 0.94
CA MET A 75 14.05 -1.41 1.30
C MET A 75 14.12 -1.11 2.80
N LEU A 76 13.07 -1.42 3.56
CA LEU A 76 13.03 -1.15 4.99
C LEU A 76 13.94 -2.10 5.78
N PRO A 77 14.52 -1.63 6.90
CA PRO A 77 15.18 -2.51 7.86
C PRO A 77 14.24 -3.62 8.33
N PRO A 78 14.72 -4.85 8.62
CA PRO A 78 13.88 -6.02 8.85
C PRO A 78 12.78 -5.83 9.89
N ARG A 79 13.06 -5.13 10.99
CA ARG A 79 12.07 -4.85 12.05
C ARG A 79 10.94 -3.93 11.57
N ALA A 80 11.28 -2.83 10.92
CA ALA A 80 10.28 -1.91 10.36
C ALA A 80 9.49 -2.55 9.21
N ALA A 81 10.17 -3.35 8.39
CA ALA A 81 9.53 -4.14 7.34
C ALA A 81 8.54 -5.16 7.91
N ALA A 82 8.85 -5.82 9.04
CA ALA A 82 7.95 -6.76 9.69
C ALA A 82 6.66 -6.07 10.18
N GLU A 83 6.79 -4.92 10.84
CA GLU A 83 5.61 -4.15 11.29
C GLU A 83 4.75 -3.68 10.11
N LEU A 84 5.37 -3.17 9.04
CA LEU A 84 4.64 -2.76 7.84
C LEU A 84 3.97 -3.96 7.17
N ARG A 85 4.67 -5.10 7.12
CA ARG A 85 4.17 -6.35 6.53
C ARG A 85 2.88 -6.80 7.20
N VAL A 86 2.81 -6.74 8.54
CA VAL A 86 1.59 -7.08 9.28
C VAL A 86 0.40 -6.20 8.85
N GLN A 87 0.62 -4.90 8.62
CA GLN A 87 -0.46 -4.01 8.15
C GLN A 87 -0.90 -4.37 6.72
N VAL A 88 0.06 -4.65 5.84
CA VAL A 88 -0.20 -5.02 4.44
C VAL A 88 -0.93 -6.36 4.35
N GLU A 89 -0.47 -7.38 5.09
CA GLU A 89 -1.08 -8.72 5.09
C GLU A 89 -2.54 -8.69 5.56
N ARG A 90 -2.86 -7.90 6.59
CA ARG A 90 -4.25 -7.73 7.04
C ARG A 90 -5.16 -7.19 5.95
N LEU A 91 -4.66 -6.27 5.12
CA LEU A 91 -5.41 -5.72 3.99
C LEU A 91 -5.48 -6.71 2.83
N ASP A 92 -4.37 -7.41 2.55
CA ASP A 92 -4.28 -8.46 1.54
C ASP A 92 -5.29 -9.59 1.82
N GLU A 93 -5.46 -10.00 3.07
CA GLU A 93 -6.50 -10.96 3.47
C GLU A 93 -7.92 -10.48 3.17
N VAL A 94 -8.21 -9.18 3.39
CA VAL A 94 -9.52 -8.61 3.08
C VAL A 94 -9.77 -8.66 1.58
N LEU A 95 -8.77 -8.33 0.77
CA LEU A 95 -8.87 -8.46 -0.68
C LEU A 95 -9.15 -9.90 -1.09
N LEU A 96 -8.37 -10.86 -0.58
CA LEU A 96 -8.52 -12.28 -0.90
C LEU A 96 -9.90 -12.83 -0.52
N ARG A 97 -10.50 -12.34 0.56
CA ARG A 97 -11.87 -12.73 0.97
C ARG A 97 -12.97 -12.16 0.08
N ARG A 98 -12.71 -11.06 -0.64
CA ARG A 98 -13.72 -10.31 -1.40
C ARG A 98 -13.59 -10.45 -2.91
N THR A 99 -12.43 -10.89 -3.39
CA THR A 99 -12.11 -10.97 -4.82
C THR A 99 -11.82 -12.39 -5.22
N HIS A 100 -12.14 -12.72 -6.46
CA HIS A 100 -11.80 -14.01 -7.04
C HIS A 100 -10.49 -13.91 -7.83
N HIS A 101 -9.82 -15.05 -8.00
CA HIS A 101 -8.67 -15.11 -8.90
C HIS A 101 -9.19 -15.04 -10.33
N GLU A 102 -8.67 -14.11 -11.11
CA GLU A 102 -8.99 -13.99 -12.53
C GLU A 102 -8.02 -14.85 -13.36
N PRO A 103 -8.48 -15.95 -14.00
CA PRO A 103 -7.59 -16.90 -14.68
C PRO A 103 -7.02 -16.39 -16.00
N MET A 104 -7.65 -15.36 -16.57
CA MET A 104 -7.30 -14.79 -17.88
C MET A 104 -6.25 -13.69 -17.77
N THR A 105 -5.90 -13.26 -16.55
CA THR A 105 -4.88 -12.25 -16.32
C THR A 105 -3.48 -12.85 -16.48
N ASP A 106 -2.54 -12.08 -17.03
CA ASP A 106 -1.15 -12.50 -17.25
C ASP A 106 -0.53 -13.11 -15.97
N PRO A 107 -0.05 -14.37 -16.00
CA PRO A 107 0.50 -15.05 -14.83
C PRO A 107 1.76 -14.39 -14.26
N GLU A 108 2.48 -13.59 -15.05
CA GLU A 108 3.68 -12.87 -14.61
C GLU A 108 3.35 -11.65 -13.72
N LEU A 109 2.09 -11.21 -13.71
CA LEU A 109 1.65 -10.13 -12.84
C LEU A 109 1.62 -10.57 -11.37
N ALA A 110 1.94 -9.64 -10.48
CA ALA A 110 1.79 -9.89 -9.05
C ALA A 110 0.36 -10.31 -8.71
N TRP A 111 0.19 -11.20 -7.74
CA TRP A 111 -1.11 -11.83 -7.48
C TRP A 111 -2.24 -10.84 -7.17
N TRP A 112 -1.93 -9.66 -6.61
CA TRP A 112 -2.90 -8.60 -6.31
C TRP A 112 -3.42 -7.85 -7.54
N HIS A 113 -2.73 -7.96 -8.68
CA HIS A 113 -3.17 -7.47 -9.98
C HIS A 113 -4.07 -8.48 -10.71
N ARG A 114 -4.17 -9.71 -10.20
CA ARG A 114 -4.94 -10.83 -10.79
C ARG A 114 -6.23 -11.11 -10.02
N ARG A 115 -6.82 -10.05 -9.46
CA ARG A 115 -7.97 -10.11 -8.54
C ARG A 115 -9.04 -9.13 -8.98
N CYS A 116 -10.27 -9.64 -9.12
CA CYS A 116 -11.46 -8.89 -9.47
C CYS A 116 -12.57 -9.10 -8.43
#